data_AF-A0A8S9IH89-F1
#
_entry.id   AF-A0A8S9IH89-F1
#
_cell.length_a   1.000
_cell.length_b   1.000
_cell.length_c   1.000
_cell.angle_alpha   90.00
_cell.angle_beta   90.00
_cell.angle_gamma   90.00
#
_symmetry.space_group_name_H-M   'P 1'
#
loop_
_entity.id
_entity.type
_entity.pdbx_description
1 polymer ?
#
loop_
_entity_poly.entity_id
_entity_poly.type
_entity_poly.pdbx_seq_one_letter_code
_entity_poly.pdbx_strand_id
1 'polypeptide(L)'
;MMRGAASTEVVAVMVMMLAVLNQLESAAANASLSSNKSSCNIYRGSWVYDNSYPLYDSKSCPFIERQFNCKSNGRPDQGYLKYRWQPSGCNITRNAFLVDIVGAPPKRVMKLDSISPGSLWKTADVLVFNSWHWWLHTGRKQPWDAIEYGNVTVRKMDRLVAYEKAIRTWAMWIDQNIDPSKTKVFFQGVSPDHARSNDWSKQGGNGSCIGETKPVMGPNYRAGPHPAEMVVEKVIKTMKNPARLIDVTLMSQLRKDGHPSVYGFGGHKNPDCSHWCLAGVPDSWNQLLYSELFHS
;
A
#
# COMPACT_ATOMS: atom_id res chain seq x y z
N MET A 1 16.39 34.13 39.92
CA MET A 1 17.29 32.99 39.60
C MET A 1 16.58 32.10 38.59
N MET A 2 17.30 31.58 37.57
CA MET A 2 16.96 30.48 36.62
C MET A 2 15.58 30.56 35.91
N ARG A 3 15.43 30.86 34.60
CA ARG A 3 15.96 30.32 33.31
C ARG A 3 15.40 28.96 32.85
N GLY A 4 14.83 28.96 31.64
CA GLY A 4 14.61 27.79 30.77
C GLY A 4 13.22 27.14 30.89
N ALA A 5 12.54 26.71 29.81
CA ALA A 5 12.83 26.84 28.37
C ALA A 5 11.51 26.82 27.56
N ALA A 6 11.50 27.41 26.37
CA ALA A 6 10.37 27.30 25.44
C ALA A 6 10.46 25.98 24.65
N SER A 7 9.41 25.16 24.70
CA SER A 7 9.27 23.97 23.85
C SER A 7 8.50 24.33 22.58
N THR A 8 9.18 24.33 21.45
CA THR A 8 8.57 24.41 20.12
C THR A 8 7.74 23.17 19.84
N GLU A 9 6.41 23.31 19.77
CA GLU A 9 5.56 22.22 19.28
C GLU A 9 5.67 22.09 17.76
N VAL A 10 5.75 20.83 17.34
CA VAL A 10 6.12 20.39 16.00
C VAL A 10 5.01 20.69 14.99
N VAL A 11 5.21 21.72 14.15
CA VAL A 11 4.46 21.90 12.90
C VAL A 11 5.06 20.96 11.84
N ALA A 12 4.70 19.68 11.92
CA ALA A 12 4.97 18.69 10.89
C ALA A 12 3.66 18.12 10.34
N VAL A 13 3.62 17.90 9.02
CA VAL A 13 2.55 17.32 8.15
C VAL A 13 1.86 18.30 7.18
N MET A 14 1.81 19.62 7.42
CA MET A 14 1.19 20.60 6.48
C MET A 14 2.17 21.50 5.69
N VAL A 15 3.27 20.95 5.13
CA VAL A 15 4.12 21.70 4.19
C VAL A 15 4.55 20.86 2.98
N MET A 16 3.65 20.73 1.98
CA MET A 16 4.01 20.36 0.59
C MET A 16 2.97 20.89 -0.43
N MET A 17 2.55 22.15 -0.32
CA MET A 17 1.72 22.80 -1.36
C MET A 17 1.97 24.31 -1.62
N LEU A 18 2.89 24.99 -0.93
CA LEU A 18 3.10 26.44 -1.11
C LEU A 18 4.60 26.84 -1.09
N ALA A 19 5.34 26.47 -2.14
CA ALA A 19 6.69 27.02 -2.39
C ALA A 19 7.23 26.82 -3.83
N VAL A 20 6.41 27.04 -4.89
CA VAL A 20 6.95 27.17 -6.28
C VAL A 20 6.24 28.29 -7.04
N LEU A 21 6.64 29.53 -6.79
CA LEU A 21 6.47 30.64 -7.73
C LEU A 21 7.74 31.49 -7.76
N ASN A 22 8.18 31.83 -8.98
CA ASN A 22 9.30 32.70 -9.36
C ASN A 22 10.73 32.27 -9.01
N GLN A 23 11.43 31.70 -10.00
CA GLN A 23 12.64 32.32 -10.57
C GLN A 23 13.03 31.78 -11.96
N LEU A 24 13.62 32.68 -12.77
CA LEU A 24 14.09 32.57 -14.16
C LEU A 24 15.37 33.45 -14.25
N GLU A 25 16.35 33.31 -15.15
CA GLU A 25 16.69 32.36 -16.23
C GLU A 25 18.21 32.57 -16.56
N SER A 26 18.93 31.95 -17.50
CA SER A 26 18.75 30.87 -18.49
C SER A 26 20.15 30.43 -18.96
N ALA A 27 20.43 29.13 -19.22
CA ALA A 27 21.65 28.73 -19.96
C ALA A 27 21.50 27.35 -20.64
N ALA A 28 21.97 27.23 -21.89
CA ALA A 28 21.88 26.02 -22.71
C ALA A 28 23.24 25.59 -23.26
N ALA A 29 23.46 24.28 -23.47
CA ALA A 29 24.13 23.72 -24.67
C ALA A 29 24.20 22.18 -24.68
N ASN A 30 23.70 21.59 -25.78
CA ASN A 30 24.08 20.32 -26.44
C ASN A 30 24.55 19.09 -25.64
N ALA A 31 23.75 18.02 -25.71
CA ALA A 31 24.23 16.64 -25.90
C ALA A 31 23.30 15.88 -26.86
N SER A 32 23.86 15.04 -27.72
CA SER A 32 23.18 14.42 -28.87
C SER A 32 22.42 13.12 -28.57
N LEU A 33 21.29 12.94 -29.27
CA LEU A 33 20.66 11.67 -29.65
C LEU A 33 20.83 10.47 -28.69
N SER A 34 19.85 10.32 -27.79
CA SER A 34 19.51 9.02 -27.18
C SER A 34 18.00 8.80 -27.30
N SER A 35 17.59 7.54 -27.51
CA SER A 35 16.20 7.15 -27.78
C SER A 35 15.25 7.69 -26.69
N ASN A 36 14.36 8.61 -27.09
CA ASN A 36 13.52 9.35 -26.17
C ASN A 36 12.34 8.49 -25.66
N LYS A 37 12.63 7.58 -24.71
CA LYS A 37 11.61 7.14 -23.75
C LYS A 37 11.23 8.36 -22.93
N SER A 38 10.19 9.06 -23.37
CA SER A 38 9.68 10.25 -22.69
C SER A 38 9.43 9.92 -21.23
N SER A 39 10.19 10.56 -20.34
CA SER A 39 9.96 10.48 -18.90
C SER A 39 8.49 10.79 -18.64
N CYS A 40 7.78 9.90 -17.93
CA CYS A 40 6.36 10.11 -17.71
C CYS A 40 6.17 11.29 -16.76
N ASN A 41 5.84 12.45 -17.33
CA ASN A 41 5.43 13.60 -16.54
C ASN A 41 4.03 13.32 -15.97
N ILE A 42 4.00 12.77 -14.75
CA ILE A 42 2.77 12.44 -14.03
C ILE A 42 1.86 13.64 -13.78
N TYR A 43 2.36 14.88 -13.94
CA TYR A 43 1.60 16.12 -13.80
C TYR A 43 0.94 16.60 -15.11
N ARG A 44 1.10 15.89 -16.23
CA ARG A 44 0.41 16.19 -17.51
C ARG A 44 -0.49 15.03 -17.92
N GLY A 45 -1.80 15.30 -17.99
CA GLY A 45 -2.83 14.30 -18.07
C GLY A 45 -4.24 14.90 -18.13
N SER A 46 -5.24 14.08 -17.80
CA SER A 46 -6.64 14.48 -17.72
C SER A 46 -7.35 13.82 -16.54
N TRP A 47 -8.47 14.40 -16.11
CA TRP A 47 -9.39 13.77 -15.17
C TRP A 47 -10.31 12.79 -15.90
N VAL A 48 -10.30 11.52 -15.47
CA VAL A 48 -11.08 10.43 -16.06
C VAL A 48 -12.05 9.90 -15.01
N TYR A 49 -13.30 9.70 -15.40
CA TYR A 49 -14.34 9.13 -14.55
C TYR A 49 -14.08 7.63 -14.32
N ASP A 50 -14.10 7.19 -13.07
CA ASP A 50 -13.78 5.83 -12.62
C ASP A 50 -14.79 5.38 -11.56
N ASN A 51 -15.55 4.32 -11.86
CA ASN A 51 -16.58 3.82 -10.95
C ASN A 51 -16.02 3.24 -9.64
N SER A 52 -14.73 2.85 -9.60
CA SER A 52 -14.08 2.28 -8.41
C SER A 52 -13.72 3.32 -7.34
N TYR A 53 -13.79 4.60 -7.66
CA TYR A 53 -13.55 5.70 -6.73
C TYR A 53 -14.85 6.07 -5.95
N PRO A 54 -14.78 6.81 -4.83
CA PRO A 54 -13.57 7.22 -4.12
C PRO A 54 -12.88 6.04 -3.44
N LEU A 55 -11.59 6.19 -3.13
CA LEU A 55 -10.79 5.14 -2.49
C LEU A 55 -11.17 4.86 -1.03
N TYR A 56 -11.89 5.78 -0.39
CA TYR A 56 -12.43 5.67 0.98
C TYR A 56 -13.65 6.59 1.14
N ASP A 57 -14.43 6.42 2.22
CA ASP A 57 -15.51 7.35 2.57
C ASP A 57 -14.98 8.50 3.45
N SER A 58 -15.10 9.75 3.00
CA SER A 58 -14.72 10.92 3.79
C SER A 58 -15.59 11.17 5.02
N LYS A 59 -16.79 10.56 5.11
CA LYS A 59 -17.60 10.58 6.34
C LYS A 59 -17.01 9.73 7.46
N SER A 60 -16.22 8.69 7.14
CA SER A 60 -15.62 7.81 8.14
C SER A 60 -14.18 8.20 8.51
N CYS A 61 -13.72 9.40 8.16
CA CYS A 61 -12.40 9.91 8.54
C CYS A 61 -12.55 11.07 9.53
N PRO A 62 -12.23 10.87 10.82
CA PRO A 62 -12.46 11.88 11.87
C PRO A 62 -11.48 13.07 11.78
N PHE A 63 -10.40 12.93 11.01
CA PHE A 63 -9.34 13.93 10.89
C PHE A 63 -9.58 14.96 9.78
N ILE A 64 -10.61 14.81 8.93
CA ILE A 64 -10.89 15.79 7.88
C ILE A 64 -11.51 17.03 8.53
N GLU A 65 -10.75 18.12 8.57
CA GLU A 65 -11.21 19.40 9.09
C GLU A 65 -12.51 19.85 8.43
N ARG A 66 -13.34 20.56 9.21
CA ARG A 66 -14.72 20.88 8.84
C ARG A 66 -14.81 21.57 7.48
N GLN A 67 -13.91 22.49 7.14
CA GLN A 67 -13.95 23.18 5.84
C GLN A 67 -13.72 22.27 4.63
N PHE A 68 -13.05 21.12 4.81
CA PHE A 68 -12.76 20.18 3.71
C PHE A 68 -13.78 19.02 3.63
N ASN A 69 -14.51 18.72 4.71
CA ASN A 69 -15.43 17.58 4.76
C ASN A 69 -16.78 17.84 4.06
N CYS A 70 -16.75 18.11 2.75
CA CYS A 70 -17.91 18.40 1.91
C CYS A 70 -19.05 17.39 2.09
N LYS A 71 -18.72 16.10 2.21
CA LYS A 71 -19.70 15.01 2.33
C LYS A 71 -20.39 14.99 3.70
N SER A 72 -19.69 15.33 4.78
CA SER A 72 -20.30 15.52 6.11
C SER A 72 -21.05 16.84 6.23
N ASN A 73 -20.59 17.89 5.54
CA ASN A 73 -21.26 19.20 5.46
C ASN A 73 -22.55 19.19 4.62
N GLY A 74 -22.94 18.05 4.03
CA GLY A 74 -24.21 17.90 3.31
C GLY A 74 -24.16 18.25 1.82
N ARG A 75 -22.98 18.28 1.18
CA ARG A 75 -22.89 18.47 -0.29
C ARG A 75 -23.70 17.37 -1.02
N PRO A 76 -24.70 17.72 -1.85
CA PRO A 76 -25.65 16.75 -2.38
C PRO A 76 -25.12 15.94 -3.57
N ASP A 77 -24.30 16.53 -4.43
CA ASP A 77 -23.68 15.83 -5.56
C ASP A 77 -22.52 14.95 -5.10
N GLN A 78 -22.39 13.75 -5.67
CA GLN A 78 -21.31 12.80 -5.38
C GLN A 78 -20.43 12.50 -6.60
N GLY A 79 -20.75 13.06 -7.78
CA GLY A 79 -20.02 12.81 -9.02
C GLY A 79 -18.56 13.26 -8.96
N TYR A 80 -18.26 14.31 -8.19
CA TYR A 80 -16.89 14.81 -8.00
C TYR A 80 -15.95 13.75 -7.37
N LEU A 81 -16.49 12.82 -6.57
CA LEU A 81 -15.73 11.73 -5.94
C LEU A 81 -15.34 10.62 -6.92
N LYS A 82 -15.81 10.65 -8.17
CA LYS A 82 -15.62 9.60 -9.17
C LYS A 82 -14.52 9.89 -10.19
N TYR A 83 -13.81 11.02 -10.09
CA TYR A 83 -12.73 11.33 -11.03
C TYR A 83 -11.36 10.95 -10.45
N ARG A 84 -10.53 10.30 -11.26
CA ARG A 84 -9.11 10.09 -11.00
C ARG A 84 -8.25 10.80 -12.04
N TRP A 85 -7.03 11.14 -11.66
CA TRP A 85 -6.05 11.67 -12.60
C TRP A 85 -5.45 10.55 -13.47
N GLN A 86 -5.22 10.84 -14.74
CA GLN A 86 -4.64 9.93 -15.73
C GLN A 86 -3.57 10.69 -16.51
N PRO A 87 -2.26 10.43 -16.27
CA PRO A 87 -1.20 11.00 -17.09
C PRO A 87 -1.30 10.54 -18.54
N SER A 88 -0.88 11.40 -19.47
CA SER A 88 -0.93 11.09 -20.91
C SER A 88 0.17 10.13 -21.36
N GLY A 89 1.27 10.03 -20.61
CA GLY A 89 2.45 9.21 -20.97
C GLY A 89 2.60 7.89 -20.21
N CYS A 90 1.80 7.64 -19.18
CA CYS A 90 1.80 6.38 -18.41
C CYS A 90 0.53 6.22 -17.57
N ASN A 91 0.27 4.99 -17.11
CA ASN A 91 -0.79 4.75 -16.13
C ASN A 91 -0.22 4.77 -14.70
N ILE A 92 -0.86 5.53 -13.82
CA ILE A 92 -0.68 5.38 -12.36
C ILE A 92 -1.56 4.20 -11.94
N THR A 93 -1.04 2.97 -12.05
CA THR A 93 -1.75 1.76 -11.61
C THR A 93 -1.45 1.42 -10.16
N ARG A 94 -2.49 1.19 -9.36
CA ARG A 94 -2.36 0.51 -8.06
C ARG A 94 -2.08 -0.97 -8.30
N ASN A 95 -0.81 -1.34 -8.39
CA ASN A 95 -0.41 -2.74 -8.53
C ASN A 95 -0.16 -3.39 -7.16
N ALA A 96 -1.19 -4.02 -6.58
CA ALA A 96 -1.08 -4.72 -5.29
C ALA A 96 -0.24 -6.01 -5.32
N PHE A 97 0.33 -6.37 -6.47
CA PHE A 97 1.17 -7.57 -6.67
C PHE A 97 2.64 -7.21 -6.92
N LEU A 98 2.96 -5.93 -7.12
CA LEU A 98 4.28 -5.41 -7.55
C LEU A 98 4.76 -5.86 -8.95
N VAL A 99 4.30 -7.02 -9.43
CA VAL A 99 4.62 -7.63 -10.72
C VAL A 99 3.49 -7.48 -11.75
N ASP A 100 3.81 -7.59 -13.04
CA ASP A 100 2.87 -7.27 -14.11
C ASP A 100 1.70 -8.27 -14.24
N ILE A 101 0.54 -7.73 -14.58
CA ILE A 101 -0.58 -8.50 -15.12
C ILE A 101 -0.82 -7.98 -16.55
N VAL A 102 -0.60 -8.84 -17.54
CA VAL A 102 -0.68 -8.51 -18.97
C VAL A 102 -1.90 -9.15 -19.63
N GLY A 103 -2.30 -8.61 -20.78
CA GLY A 103 -3.48 -9.08 -21.52
C GLY A 103 -4.80 -8.50 -21.00
N ALA A 104 -5.91 -8.97 -21.58
CA ALA A 104 -7.27 -8.54 -21.25
C ALA A 104 -8.14 -9.75 -20.87
N PRO A 105 -9.22 -9.59 -20.09
CA PRO A 105 -10.15 -10.69 -19.81
C PRO A 105 -10.65 -11.35 -21.11
N PRO A 106 -10.77 -12.69 -21.19
CA PRO A 106 -10.51 -13.71 -20.17
C PRO A 106 -9.11 -14.36 -20.28
N LYS A 107 -8.09 -13.63 -20.75
CA LYS A 107 -6.73 -14.11 -21.00
C LYS A 107 -5.66 -13.25 -20.32
N ARG A 108 -5.89 -12.86 -19.06
CA ARG A 108 -4.92 -12.11 -18.26
C ARG A 108 -3.86 -13.03 -17.67
N VAL A 109 -2.60 -12.66 -17.78
CA VAL A 109 -1.46 -13.44 -17.27
C VAL A 109 -0.71 -12.62 -16.23
N MET A 110 -0.60 -13.13 -15.01
CA MET A 110 0.30 -12.59 -14.00
C MET A 110 1.72 -13.07 -14.27
N LYS A 111 2.63 -12.16 -14.64
CA LYS A 111 4.04 -12.47 -14.93
C LYS A 111 4.87 -12.21 -13.68
N LEU A 112 5.18 -13.26 -12.93
CA LEU A 112 5.87 -13.16 -11.63
C LEU A 112 7.33 -12.70 -11.73
N ASP A 113 7.89 -12.63 -12.93
CA ASP A 113 9.26 -12.23 -13.29
C ASP A 113 9.33 -10.88 -14.03
N SER A 114 8.23 -10.10 -14.06
CA SER A 114 8.15 -8.85 -14.81
C SER A 114 7.63 -7.68 -13.96
N ILE A 115 8.31 -6.52 -14.05
CA ILE A 115 7.94 -5.26 -13.37
C ILE A 115 8.08 -4.09 -14.35
N SER A 116 7.01 -3.78 -15.08
CA SER A 116 6.95 -2.65 -16.00
C SER A 116 6.83 -1.26 -15.35
N PRO A 117 6.13 -1.04 -14.21
CA PRO A 117 5.96 0.29 -13.63
C PRO A 117 7.21 0.83 -12.93
N GLY A 118 8.24 0.00 -12.70
CA GLY A 118 9.39 0.32 -11.84
C GLY A 118 10.17 1.56 -12.26
N SER A 119 10.08 2.00 -13.52
CA SER A 119 10.66 3.28 -13.96
C SER A 119 10.17 4.49 -13.14
N LEU A 120 8.94 4.45 -12.61
CA LEU A 120 8.37 5.49 -11.75
C LEU A 120 9.00 5.53 -10.35
N TRP A 121 9.65 4.45 -9.91
CA TRP A 121 10.24 4.34 -8.56
C TRP A 121 11.68 4.86 -8.50
N LYS A 122 12.36 4.96 -9.65
CA LYS A 122 13.80 5.28 -9.74
C LYS A 122 14.19 6.69 -9.26
N THR A 123 13.23 7.62 -9.22
CA THR A 123 13.47 9.03 -8.87
C THR A 123 12.86 9.42 -7.53
N ALA A 124 12.42 8.47 -6.72
CA ALA A 124 11.83 8.73 -5.42
C ALA A 124 12.90 8.69 -4.31
N ASP A 125 12.88 9.66 -3.40
CA ASP A 125 13.76 9.67 -2.21
C ASP A 125 13.31 8.65 -1.16
N VAL A 126 12.01 8.31 -1.16
CA VAL A 126 11.40 7.32 -0.27
C VAL A 126 10.46 6.42 -1.07
N LEU A 127 10.64 5.11 -0.93
CA LEU A 127 9.74 4.09 -1.47
C LEU A 127 9.15 3.27 -0.33
N VAL A 128 7.83 3.17 -0.24
CA VAL A 128 7.12 2.30 0.71
C VAL A 128 6.28 1.31 -0.08
N PHE A 129 6.69 0.04 -0.06
CA PHE A 129 5.99 -1.05 -0.75
C PHE A 129 5.10 -1.84 0.20
N ASN A 130 3.98 -2.35 -0.28
CA ASN A 130 3.21 -3.40 0.40
C ASN A 130 2.55 -4.33 -0.62
N SER A 131 2.31 -5.59 -0.21
CA SER A 131 1.77 -6.63 -1.09
C SER A 131 1.29 -7.79 -0.21
N TRP A 132 -0.01 -8.08 -0.14
CA TRP A 132 -0.52 -9.35 0.43
C TRP A 132 -1.99 -9.62 0.12
N HIS A 133 -2.90 -8.78 0.62
CA HIS A 133 -4.32 -9.15 0.76
C HIS A 133 -4.97 -9.66 -0.55
N TRP A 134 -4.61 -9.08 -1.71
CA TRP A 134 -5.17 -9.47 -3.00
C TRP A 134 -4.61 -10.80 -3.57
N TRP A 135 -3.51 -11.33 -3.05
CA TRP A 135 -2.95 -12.62 -3.47
C TRP A 135 -3.88 -13.80 -3.12
N LEU A 136 -4.69 -13.63 -2.07
CA LEU A 136 -5.70 -14.60 -1.65
C LEU A 136 -7.01 -14.52 -2.46
N HIS A 137 -7.18 -13.53 -3.35
CA HIS A 137 -8.40 -13.40 -4.13
C HIS A 137 -8.64 -14.61 -5.06
N THR A 138 -9.89 -15.02 -5.17
CA THR A 138 -10.36 -16.11 -6.03
C THR A 138 -11.64 -15.70 -6.77
N GLY A 139 -12.04 -16.51 -7.77
CA GLY A 139 -13.25 -16.25 -8.56
C GLY A 139 -13.24 -14.88 -9.22
N ARG A 140 -14.37 -14.16 -9.16
CA ARG A 140 -14.52 -12.81 -9.77
C ARG A 140 -13.55 -11.76 -9.22
N LYS A 141 -12.99 -11.95 -8.02
CA LYS A 141 -12.01 -11.03 -7.43
C LYS A 141 -10.57 -11.27 -7.91
N GLN A 142 -10.29 -12.37 -8.61
CA GLN A 142 -8.94 -12.71 -9.10
C GLN A 142 -8.62 -11.89 -10.37
N PRO A 143 -7.58 -11.02 -10.36
CA PRO A 143 -7.25 -10.19 -11.51
C PRO A 143 -6.45 -10.89 -12.62
N TRP A 144 -6.11 -12.18 -12.47
CA TRP A 144 -5.42 -12.98 -13.49
C TRP A 144 -6.17 -14.27 -13.82
N ASP A 145 -5.92 -14.83 -15.00
CA ASP A 145 -6.53 -16.06 -15.51
C ASP A 145 -5.48 -17.19 -15.64
N ALA A 146 -4.19 -16.84 -15.78
CA ALA A 146 -3.03 -17.72 -15.65
C ALA A 146 -1.85 -17.00 -14.95
N ILE A 147 -0.82 -17.76 -14.57
CA ILE A 147 0.41 -17.28 -13.92
C ILE A 147 1.59 -17.76 -14.76
N GLU A 148 2.54 -16.87 -15.05
CA GLU A 148 3.77 -17.15 -15.79
C GLU A 148 5.00 -16.85 -14.93
N TYR A 149 6.02 -17.72 -15.01
CA TYR A 149 7.36 -17.51 -14.44
C TYR A 149 8.39 -18.31 -15.24
N GLY A 150 9.46 -17.67 -15.71
CA GLY A 150 10.54 -18.32 -16.46
C GLY A 150 10.04 -18.97 -17.76
N ASN A 151 9.17 -18.28 -18.49
CA ASN A 151 8.44 -18.76 -19.68
C ASN A 151 7.48 -19.95 -19.44
N VAL A 152 7.33 -20.46 -18.21
CA VAL A 152 6.37 -21.52 -17.88
C VAL A 152 5.05 -20.89 -17.44
N THR A 153 3.97 -21.15 -18.19
CA THR A 153 2.61 -20.68 -17.87
C THR A 153 1.77 -21.80 -17.25
N VAL A 154 1.17 -21.54 -16.08
CA VAL A 154 0.29 -22.45 -15.35
C VAL A 154 -1.04 -21.79 -14.99
N ARG A 155 -2.13 -22.57 -14.97
CA ARG A 155 -3.47 -22.07 -14.56
C ARG A 155 -3.62 -21.91 -13.04
N LYS A 156 -2.84 -22.65 -12.26
CA LYS A 156 -2.85 -22.64 -10.79
C LYS A 156 -1.43 -22.74 -10.28
N MET A 157 -1.13 -21.99 -9.24
CA MET A 157 0.08 -22.04 -8.44
C MET A 157 -0.33 -21.82 -6.99
N ASP A 158 0.41 -22.42 -6.05
CA ASP A 158 0.24 -22.07 -4.63
C ASP A 158 0.46 -20.56 -4.42
N ARG A 159 -0.29 -19.97 -3.49
CA ARG A 159 -0.29 -18.51 -3.28
C ARG A 159 1.00 -18.03 -2.63
N LEU A 160 1.57 -18.78 -1.69
CA LEU A 160 2.84 -18.41 -1.05
C LEU A 160 4.02 -18.64 -2.00
N VAL A 161 3.97 -19.67 -2.86
CA VAL A 161 4.97 -19.88 -3.93
C VAL A 161 4.93 -18.76 -4.97
N ALA A 162 3.73 -18.35 -5.41
CA ALA A 162 3.58 -17.24 -6.35
C ALA A 162 4.04 -15.91 -5.73
N TYR A 163 3.68 -15.68 -4.46
CA TYR A 163 4.09 -14.52 -3.69
C TYR A 163 5.61 -14.47 -3.50
N GLU A 164 6.27 -15.55 -3.06
CA GLU A 164 7.74 -15.59 -2.90
C GLU A 164 8.45 -15.26 -4.22
N LYS A 165 7.99 -15.80 -5.35
CA LYS A 165 8.55 -15.48 -6.67
C LYS A 165 8.43 -13.99 -7.00
N ALA A 166 7.27 -13.38 -6.80
CA ALA A 166 7.08 -11.96 -7.07
C ALA A 166 7.88 -11.04 -6.14
N ILE A 167 7.94 -11.36 -4.84
CA ILE A 167 8.76 -10.59 -3.89
C ILE A 167 10.25 -10.75 -4.20
N ARG A 168 10.71 -11.92 -4.68
CA ARG A 168 12.08 -12.09 -5.20
C ARG A 168 12.36 -11.24 -6.43
N THR A 169 11.44 -11.20 -7.39
CA THR A 169 11.55 -10.31 -8.57
C THR A 169 11.60 -8.84 -8.16
N TRP A 170 10.78 -8.40 -7.22
CA TRP A 170 10.82 -7.05 -6.64
C TRP A 170 12.17 -6.77 -5.97
N ALA A 171 12.65 -7.66 -5.11
CA ALA A 171 13.92 -7.52 -4.40
C ALA A 171 15.11 -7.39 -5.37
N MET A 172 15.19 -8.28 -6.36
CA MET A 172 16.18 -8.21 -7.45
C MET A 172 16.07 -6.90 -8.23
N TRP A 173 14.85 -6.42 -8.50
CA TRP A 173 14.64 -5.16 -9.20
C TRP A 173 15.18 -3.99 -8.37
N ILE A 174 14.91 -3.93 -7.06
CA ILE A 174 15.43 -2.89 -6.16
C ILE A 174 16.97 -2.90 -6.17
N ASP A 175 17.60 -4.05 -5.94
CA ASP A 175 19.07 -4.20 -5.90
C ASP A 175 19.77 -3.78 -7.22
N GLN A 176 19.06 -3.84 -8.35
CA GLN A 176 19.57 -3.48 -9.68
C GLN A 176 19.27 -2.03 -10.09
N ASN A 177 18.26 -1.38 -9.51
CA ASN A 177 17.69 -0.15 -10.05
C ASN A 177 17.63 1.02 -9.07
N ILE A 178 17.80 0.79 -7.77
CA ILE A 178 17.74 1.82 -6.73
C ILE A 178 19.12 2.05 -6.12
N ASP A 179 19.47 3.33 -5.98
CA ASP A 179 20.68 3.77 -5.30
C ASP A 179 20.39 3.96 -3.80
N PRO A 180 20.91 3.09 -2.92
CA PRO A 180 20.61 3.16 -1.48
C PRO A 180 21.22 4.38 -0.79
N SER A 181 22.13 5.12 -1.46
CA SER A 181 22.64 6.41 -0.95
C SER A 181 21.67 7.58 -1.17
N LYS A 182 20.64 7.39 -2.02
CA LYS A 182 19.66 8.41 -2.40
C LYS A 182 18.24 8.06 -1.96
N THR A 183 17.87 6.78 -2.03
CA THR A 183 16.50 6.33 -1.80
C THR A 183 16.41 5.44 -0.56
N LYS A 184 15.60 5.83 0.44
CA LYS A 184 15.19 4.94 1.53
C LYS A 184 14.10 3.98 1.02
N VAL A 185 14.35 2.67 1.07
CA VAL A 185 13.38 1.64 0.67
C VAL A 185 12.80 0.94 1.89
N PHE A 186 11.48 0.98 2.00
CA PHE A 186 10.68 0.32 3.03
C PHE A 186 9.76 -0.73 2.41
N PHE A 187 9.55 -1.81 3.15
CA PHE A 187 8.46 -2.74 2.90
C PHE A 187 7.57 -2.78 4.13
N GLN A 188 6.29 -2.45 3.98
CA GLN A 188 5.32 -2.59 5.06
C GLN A 188 4.97 -4.07 5.23
N GLY A 189 5.00 -4.54 6.49
CA GLY A 189 4.53 -5.86 6.88
C GLY A 189 3.08 -6.14 6.45
N VAL A 190 2.71 -7.41 6.58
CA VAL A 190 1.40 -7.91 6.19
C VAL A 190 0.29 -7.28 7.03
N SER A 191 -0.68 -6.66 6.36
CA SER A 191 -1.99 -6.41 6.98
C SER A 191 -2.77 -7.74 7.05
N PRO A 192 -3.03 -8.31 8.24
CA PRO A 192 -3.83 -9.51 8.37
C PRO A 192 -5.32 -9.23 8.16
N ASP A 193 -6.09 -10.30 7.94
CA ASP A 193 -7.53 -10.31 8.12
C ASP A 193 -7.91 -11.03 9.43
N HIS A 194 -9.15 -10.81 9.89
CA HIS A 194 -9.73 -11.48 11.04
C HIS A 194 -11.01 -12.22 10.65
N ALA A 195 -10.94 -13.05 9.60
CA ALA A 195 -12.09 -13.83 9.13
C ALA A 195 -12.47 -15.01 10.04
N ARG A 196 -11.58 -15.49 10.93
CA ARG A 196 -11.78 -16.73 11.71
C ARG A 196 -11.35 -16.58 13.18
N SER A 197 -12.30 -16.64 14.11
CA SER A 197 -12.03 -16.47 15.55
C SER A 197 -11.10 -17.50 16.17
N ASN A 198 -10.93 -18.67 15.53
CA ASN A 198 -9.98 -19.70 15.97
C ASN A 198 -8.53 -19.20 15.97
N ASP A 199 -8.20 -18.21 15.14
CA ASP A 199 -6.84 -17.67 14.98
C ASP A 199 -6.41 -16.83 16.21
N TRP A 200 -7.36 -16.42 17.07
CA TRP A 200 -7.10 -15.69 18.32
C TRP A 200 -7.71 -16.30 19.59
N SER A 201 -8.89 -16.94 19.51
CA SER A 201 -9.62 -17.46 20.68
C SER A 201 -9.44 -18.97 20.84
N LYS A 202 -9.11 -19.41 22.06
CA LYS A 202 -9.03 -20.84 22.42
C LYS A 202 -10.38 -21.56 22.43
N GLN A 203 -11.49 -20.83 22.62
CA GLN A 203 -12.81 -21.44 22.85
C GLN A 203 -13.38 -22.17 21.63
N GLY A 204 -12.89 -21.86 20.43
CA GLY A 204 -13.35 -22.46 19.18
C GLY A 204 -14.69 -21.90 18.71
N GLY A 205 -14.82 -21.64 17.41
CA GLY A 205 -16.11 -21.23 16.84
C GLY A 205 -16.02 -20.71 15.41
N ASN A 206 -17.19 -20.46 14.83
CA ASN A 206 -17.37 -19.88 13.50
C ASN A 206 -17.44 -18.34 13.54
N GLY A 207 -16.84 -17.72 14.55
CA GLY A 207 -16.79 -16.27 14.71
C GLY A 207 -15.79 -15.60 13.76
N SER A 208 -15.87 -14.29 13.67
CA SER A 208 -14.99 -13.40 12.88
C SER A 208 -14.80 -12.08 13.66
N CYS A 209 -14.33 -11.01 13.01
CA CYS A 209 -14.29 -9.67 13.60
C CYS A 209 -15.67 -9.07 14.00
N ILE A 210 -16.80 -9.76 13.77
CA ILE A 210 -18.13 -9.30 14.23
C ILE A 210 -18.21 -9.29 15.76
N GLY A 211 -18.49 -8.11 16.33
CA GLY A 211 -18.71 -7.94 17.77
C GLY A 211 -17.43 -7.84 18.60
N GLU A 212 -16.26 -7.95 17.97
CA GLU A 212 -14.97 -7.80 18.65
C GLU A 212 -14.71 -6.32 18.96
N THR A 213 -14.59 -5.98 20.25
CA THR A 213 -14.50 -4.59 20.76
C THR A 213 -13.23 -4.30 21.56
N LYS A 214 -12.35 -5.29 21.67
CA LYS A 214 -11.06 -5.21 22.37
C LYS A 214 -9.99 -5.98 21.61
N PRO A 215 -8.72 -5.59 21.68
CA PRO A 215 -7.62 -6.35 21.11
C PRO A 215 -7.44 -7.71 21.79
N VAL A 216 -6.61 -8.56 21.19
CA VAL A 216 -5.97 -9.68 21.88
C VAL A 216 -4.97 -9.09 22.87
N MET A 217 -5.11 -9.46 24.15
CA MET A 217 -4.25 -8.93 25.22
C MET A 217 -2.94 -9.71 25.32
N GLY A 218 -1.83 -8.98 25.50
CA GLY A 218 -0.47 -9.55 25.57
C GLY A 218 0.24 -9.58 24.20
N PRO A 219 1.50 -10.04 24.16
CA PRO A 219 2.35 -9.92 22.97
C PRO A 219 2.14 -11.05 21.93
N ASN A 220 1.41 -12.11 22.27
CA ASN A 220 1.38 -13.36 21.50
C ASN A 220 0.04 -13.55 20.78
N TYR A 221 0.10 -13.79 19.47
CA TYR A 221 -1.06 -14.19 18.67
C TYR A 221 -1.17 -15.71 18.53
N ARG A 222 -2.36 -16.28 18.69
CA ARG A 222 -2.54 -17.74 18.80
C ARG A 222 -2.17 -18.50 17.51
N ALA A 223 -2.49 -17.96 16.34
CA ALA A 223 -2.12 -18.58 15.06
C ALA A 223 -0.61 -18.52 14.75
N GLY A 224 0.18 -17.77 15.54
CA GLY A 224 1.60 -17.58 15.32
C GLY A 224 1.93 -16.62 14.16
N PRO A 225 3.20 -16.62 13.71
CA PRO A 225 3.68 -15.74 12.64
C PRO A 225 2.90 -15.91 11.34
N HIS A 226 2.63 -14.81 10.65
CA HIS A 226 1.86 -14.85 9.41
C HIS A 226 2.71 -15.44 8.26
N PRO A 227 2.25 -16.50 7.53
CA PRO A 227 3.09 -17.19 6.54
C PRO A 227 3.68 -16.31 5.43
N ALA A 228 2.95 -15.29 4.98
CA ALA A 228 3.45 -14.36 3.97
C ALA A 228 4.50 -13.37 4.52
N GLU A 229 4.51 -13.10 5.81
CA GLU A 229 5.55 -12.25 6.39
C GLU A 229 6.88 -13.01 6.49
N MET A 230 6.84 -14.28 6.89
CA MET A 230 8.02 -15.14 6.83
C MET A 230 8.63 -15.19 5.42
N VAL A 231 7.82 -15.07 4.36
CA VAL A 231 8.30 -14.90 2.98
C VAL A 231 8.97 -13.54 2.76
N VAL A 232 8.36 -12.43 3.20
CA VAL A 232 8.94 -11.08 3.10
C VAL A 232 10.28 -11.00 3.82
N GLU A 233 10.33 -11.41 5.09
CA GLU A 233 11.55 -11.47 5.88
C GLU A 233 12.65 -12.29 5.17
N LYS A 234 12.31 -13.50 4.72
CA LYS A 234 13.23 -14.42 4.03
C LYS A 234 13.81 -13.78 2.76
N VAL A 235 13.02 -13.01 2.01
CA VAL A 235 13.50 -12.35 0.79
C VAL A 235 14.32 -11.10 1.11
N ILE A 236 13.88 -10.24 2.03
CA ILE A 236 14.62 -9.05 2.45
C ILE A 236 16.01 -9.42 3.00
N LYS A 237 16.11 -10.49 3.80
CA LYS A 237 17.38 -11.04 4.30
C LYS A 237 18.32 -11.56 3.20
N THR A 238 17.86 -11.68 1.95
CA THR A 238 18.66 -12.09 0.77
C THR A 238 18.98 -10.95 -0.20
N MET A 239 18.54 -9.73 0.07
CA MET A 239 18.87 -8.55 -0.74
C MET A 239 20.32 -8.11 -0.54
N LYS A 240 20.93 -7.54 -1.59
CA LYS A 240 22.24 -6.87 -1.50
C LYS A 240 22.16 -5.58 -0.67
N ASN A 241 21.08 -4.81 -0.85
CA ASN A 241 20.76 -3.63 -0.06
C ASN A 241 19.37 -3.83 0.59
N PRO A 242 19.29 -4.46 1.78
CA PRO A 242 18.01 -4.81 2.40
C PRO A 242 17.10 -3.60 2.59
N ALA A 243 15.86 -3.73 2.10
CA ALA A 243 14.79 -2.81 2.45
C ALA A 243 14.47 -2.89 3.95
N ARG A 244 14.12 -1.77 4.58
CA ARG A 244 13.68 -1.74 5.97
C ARG A 244 12.27 -2.32 6.06
N LEU A 245 12.10 -3.41 6.81
CA LEU A 245 10.79 -4.00 7.09
C LEU A 245 10.11 -3.20 8.21
N ILE A 246 9.00 -2.54 7.88
CA ILE A 246 8.11 -1.95 8.88
C ILE A 246 7.22 -3.10 9.37
N ASP A 247 7.69 -3.83 10.39
CA ASP A 247 6.98 -4.97 10.98
C ASP A 247 5.73 -4.49 11.73
N VAL A 248 4.62 -4.51 10.99
CA VAL A 248 3.29 -4.13 11.49
C VAL A 248 2.39 -5.35 11.74
N THR A 249 2.84 -6.56 11.39
CA THR A 249 1.91 -7.68 11.22
C THR A 249 1.43 -8.21 12.54
N LEU A 250 2.34 -8.53 13.47
CA LEU A 250 1.97 -9.05 14.78
C LEU A 250 1.13 -8.02 15.55
N MET A 251 1.53 -6.75 15.55
CA MET A 251 0.71 -5.70 16.20
C MET A 251 -0.68 -5.59 15.56
N SER A 252 -0.83 -5.84 14.26
CA SER A 252 -2.12 -5.82 13.58
C SER A 252 -2.94 -7.09 13.83
N GLN A 253 -2.30 -8.27 13.96
CA GLN A 253 -2.95 -9.52 14.37
C GLN A 253 -3.55 -9.40 15.79
N LEU A 254 -2.93 -8.62 16.67
CA LEU A 254 -3.51 -8.35 17.98
C LEU A 254 -4.78 -7.47 17.92
N ARG A 255 -5.10 -6.83 16.78
CA ARG A 255 -6.15 -5.81 16.65
C ARG A 255 -7.42 -6.30 15.96
N LYS A 256 -7.91 -7.49 16.29
CA LYS A 256 -9.22 -8.02 15.83
C LYS A 256 -10.42 -7.06 15.96
N ASP A 257 -10.33 -6.08 16.86
CA ASP A 257 -11.29 -4.99 17.10
C ASP A 257 -11.24 -3.83 16.11
N GLY A 258 -10.16 -3.68 15.36
CA GLY A 258 -9.90 -2.50 14.50
C GLY A 258 -10.61 -2.50 13.15
N HIS A 259 -11.38 -3.53 12.83
CA HIS A 259 -12.02 -3.71 11.52
C HIS A 259 -13.40 -3.03 11.43
N PRO A 260 -13.81 -2.50 10.25
CA PRO A 260 -15.16 -1.97 10.02
C PRO A 260 -16.25 -3.02 10.21
N SER A 261 -15.94 -4.30 10.01
CA SER A 261 -16.87 -5.40 10.26
C SER A 261 -18.19 -5.18 9.49
N VAL A 262 -19.34 -5.28 10.15
CA VAL A 262 -20.66 -5.04 9.56
C VAL A 262 -20.92 -3.61 9.09
N TYR A 263 -20.02 -2.65 9.39
CA TYR A 263 -20.10 -1.25 8.94
C TYR A 263 -19.26 -1.00 7.67
N GLY A 264 -18.55 -2.02 7.16
CA GLY A 264 -17.76 -1.95 5.92
C GLY A 264 -18.53 -2.29 4.64
N PHE A 265 -17.78 -2.47 3.54
CA PHE A 265 -18.32 -2.50 2.16
C PHE A 265 -19.28 -3.67 1.82
N GLY A 266 -19.44 -4.66 2.71
CA GLY A 266 -20.39 -5.78 2.55
C GLY A 266 -21.49 -5.86 3.61
N GLY A 267 -21.53 -4.92 4.56
CA GLY A 267 -22.54 -4.85 5.61
C GLY A 267 -22.64 -6.11 6.48
N HIS A 268 -23.82 -6.35 7.07
CA HIS A 268 -24.12 -7.56 7.84
C HIS A 268 -24.08 -8.87 7.02
N LYS A 269 -24.09 -8.81 5.67
CA LYS A 269 -24.09 -10.02 4.82
C LYS A 269 -22.69 -10.53 4.50
N ASN A 270 -21.70 -9.64 4.47
CA ASN A 270 -20.30 -9.95 4.24
C ASN A 270 -19.46 -8.94 5.05
N PRO A 271 -19.21 -9.19 6.34
CA PRO A 271 -18.48 -8.26 7.19
C PRO A 271 -17.08 -7.99 6.63
N ASP A 272 -16.64 -6.75 6.75
CA ASP A 272 -15.31 -6.34 6.33
C ASP A 272 -14.30 -6.57 7.46
N CYS A 273 -13.70 -7.75 7.47
CA CYS A 273 -12.64 -8.13 8.40
C CYS A 273 -11.24 -8.03 7.78
N SER A 274 -11.02 -7.19 6.75
CA SER A 274 -9.70 -7.01 6.12
C SER A 274 -9.27 -5.57 5.87
N HIS A 275 -10.20 -4.62 5.74
CA HIS A 275 -9.90 -3.19 5.85
C HIS A 275 -9.91 -2.74 7.32
N TRP A 276 -9.41 -1.54 7.60
CA TRP A 276 -9.31 -0.99 8.96
C TRP A 276 -10.20 0.23 9.13
N CYS A 277 -10.75 0.42 10.32
CA CYS A 277 -11.32 1.69 10.74
C CYS A 277 -10.23 2.77 10.80
N LEU A 278 -10.63 4.02 10.53
CA LEU A 278 -9.83 5.22 10.75
C LEU A 278 -10.63 6.16 11.67
N ALA A 279 -10.08 6.71 12.74
CA ALA A 279 -8.77 6.43 13.33
C ALA A 279 -8.61 4.95 13.75
N GLY A 280 -7.38 4.43 13.75
CA GLY A 280 -7.14 3.02 14.05
C GLY A 280 -5.74 2.51 13.74
N VAL A 281 -5.67 1.23 13.39
CA VAL A 281 -4.41 0.48 13.19
C VAL A 281 -3.46 1.11 12.16
N PRO A 282 -3.93 1.66 11.01
CA PRO A 282 -3.06 2.33 10.05
C PRO A 282 -2.37 3.58 10.60
N ASP A 283 -2.94 4.24 11.62
CA ASP A 283 -2.30 5.42 12.23
C ASP A 283 -1.03 5.01 12.99
N SER A 284 -1.05 3.84 13.66
CA SER A 284 0.14 3.24 14.28
C SER A 284 1.18 2.82 13.24
N TRP A 285 0.77 2.33 12.07
CA TRP A 285 1.71 2.04 10.96
C TRP A 285 2.40 3.32 10.47
N ASN A 286 1.66 4.42 10.35
CA ASN A 286 2.19 5.72 9.95
C ASN A 286 3.16 6.30 11.00
N GLN A 287 2.89 6.09 12.30
CA GLN A 287 3.82 6.46 13.38
C GLN A 287 5.12 5.65 13.33
N LEU A 288 5.05 4.34 13.03
CA LEU A 288 6.24 3.52 12.81
C LEU A 288 7.03 3.97 11.59
N LEU A 289 6.36 4.21 10.45
CA LEU A 289 7.00 4.78 9.24
C LEU A 289 7.66 6.14 9.54
N TYR A 290 7.01 7.00 10.31
CA TYR A 290 7.61 8.29 10.72
C TYR A 290 8.89 8.07 11.55
N SER A 291 8.86 7.19 12.54
CA SER A 291 10.06 6.87 13.34
C SER A 291 11.17 6.26 12.48
N GLU A 292 10.84 5.36 11.57
CA GLU A 292 11.79 4.78 10.61
C GLU A 292 12.35 5.81 9.60
N LEU A 293 11.61 6.87 9.26
CA LEU A 293 12.10 7.91 8.37
C LEU A 293 13.12 8.84 9.03
N PHE A 294 12.90 9.22 10.29
CA PHE A 294 13.64 10.28 10.97
C PHE A 294 14.59 9.83 12.08
N HIS A 295 14.43 8.61 12.64
CA HIS A 295 15.21 8.11 13.77
C HIS A 295 16.01 6.83 13.46
N SER A 296 16.31 6.56 12.18
CA SER A 296 16.90 5.29 11.71
C SER A 296 18.00 5.44 10.66
#